data_AF-A0A8S1BGI9-F1
#
_entry.id   AF-A0A8S1BGI9-F1
#
_cell.length_a   1.000
_cell.length_b   1.000
_cell.length_c   1.000
_cell.angle_alpha   90.00
_cell.angle_beta   90.00
_cell.angle_gamma   90.00
#
_symmetry.space_group_name_H-M   'P 1'
#
loop_
_entity.id
_entity.type
_entity.pdbx_description
1 polymer ?
#
loop_
_entity_poly.entity_id
_entity_poly.type
_entity_poly.pdbx_seq_one_letter_code
_entity_poly.pdbx_strand_id
1 'polypeptide(L)' 'MPRRRRPDLGHRKETQKKLEAPYEGPFKVLKREGKCYTMELTDRNAVASVDCLQPAFIVNTTKDTNVIHHKPPTSTGSHR' A
#
# COMPACT_ATOMS: atom_id res chain seq x y z
N MET A 1 1.19 58.83 4.37
CA MET A 1 1.91 57.58 4.69
C MET A 1 1.00 56.38 4.44
N PRO A 2 1.20 55.56 3.39
CA PRO A 2 0.33 54.43 3.12
C PRO A 2 0.68 53.24 4.04
N ARG A 3 -0.34 52.66 4.69
CA ARG A 3 -0.20 51.49 5.57
C ARG A 3 0.13 50.25 4.74
N ARG A 4 1.28 49.63 5.00
CA ARG A 4 1.73 48.38 4.37
C ARG A 4 0.71 47.28 4.65
N ARG A 5 0.07 46.77 3.60
CA ARG A 5 -0.84 45.61 3.66
C ARG A 5 -0.05 44.42 4.20
N ARG A 6 -0.52 43.80 5.29
CA ARG A 6 0.06 42.54 5.79
C ARG A 6 -0.10 41.48 4.70
N PRO A 7 0.94 40.70 4.37
CA PRO A 7 0.78 39.59 3.44
C PRO A 7 -0.17 38.56 4.08
N ASP A 8 -1.18 38.17 3.31
CA ASP A 8 -2.13 37.10 3.63
C ASP A 8 -1.36 35.85 4.03
N LEU A 9 -1.66 35.32 5.22
CA LEU A 9 -1.08 34.07 5.68
C LEU A 9 -1.72 32.97 4.83
N GLY A 10 -1.04 32.64 3.73
CA GLY A 10 -1.48 31.68 2.74
C GLY A 10 -2.03 30.43 3.42
N HIS A 11 -3.25 30.09 3.03
CA HIS A 11 -3.96 28.92 3.51
C HIS A 11 -3.08 27.71 3.17
N ARG A 12 -2.48 27.09 4.19
CA ARG A 12 -1.80 25.80 4.02
C ARG A 12 -2.85 24.85 3.48
N LYS A 13 -2.86 24.62 2.16
CA LYS A 13 -3.65 23.58 1.53
C LYS A 13 -3.15 22.27 2.12
N GLU A 14 -3.86 21.81 3.12
CA GLU A 14 -3.67 20.51 3.71
C GLU A 14 -4.10 19.49 2.66
N THR A 15 -3.11 18.90 1.98
CA THR A 15 -3.36 17.84 1.03
C THR A 15 -3.91 16.67 1.83
N GLN A 16 -5.23 16.49 1.83
CA GLN A 16 -5.85 15.30 2.40
C GLN A 16 -5.26 14.10 1.65
N LYS A 17 -4.30 13.40 2.28
CA LYS A 17 -3.87 12.09 1.79
C LYS A 17 -5.13 11.25 1.71
N LYS A 18 -5.36 10.68 0.54
CA LYS A 18 -6.49 9.76 0.34
C LYS A 18 -6.36 8.63 1.37
N LEU A 19 -7.48 8.11 1.83
CA LEU A 19 -7.48 6.96 2.73
C LEU A 19 -6.74 5.80 2.06
N GLU A 20 -5.60 5.42 2.62
CA GLU A 20 -4.82 4.26 2.20
C GLU A 20 -5.15 3.06 3.10
N ALA A 21 -4.95 1.85 2.58
CA ALA A 21 -5.12 0.65 3.38
C ALA A 21 -4.13 0.67 4.57
N PRO A 22 -4.51 0.20 5.76
CA PRO A 22 -3.64 0.22 6.94
C PRO A 22 -2.35 -0.58 6.79
N TYR A 23 -2.36 -1.60 5.92
CA TYR A 23 -1.22 -2.45 5.60
C TYR A 23 -1.17 -2.66 4.09
N GLU A 24 0.05 -2.70 3.56
CA GLU A 24 0.31 -3.09 2.19
C GLU A 24 0.69 -4.55 2.14
N GLY A 25 0.11 -5.28 1.17
CA GLY A 25 0.62 -6.51 0.59
C GLY A 25 0.91 -7.71 1.53
N PRO A 26 0.82 -8.93 1.00
CA PRO A 26 1.57 -10.04 1.56
C PRO A 26 3.03 -9.94 1.07
N PHE A 27 3.97 -9.67 1.99
CA PHE A 27 5.40 -9.68 1.67
C PHE A 27 6.08 -10.95 2.16
N LYS A 28 7.04 -11.43 1.37
CA LYS A 28 7.83 -12.60 1.74
C LYS A 28 8.87 -12.21 2.78
N VAL A 29 8.86 -12.89 3.93
CA VAL A 29 9.91 -12.76 4.94
C VAL A 29 11.15 -13.52 4.48
N LEU A 30 12.29 -12.82 4.39
CA LEU A 30 13.60 -13.37 4.07
C LEU A 30 14.37 -13.79 5.33
N LYS A 31 14.31 -12.96 6.38
CA LYS A 31 15.02 -13.21 7.65
C LYS A 31 14.19 -12.73 8.84
N ARG A 32 14.34 -13.41 9.99
CA ARG A 32 13.82 -12.97 11.28
C ARG A 32 14.97 -12.81 12.27
N GLU A 33 15.04 -11.66 12.92
CA GLU A 33 15.99 -11.36 14.00
C GLU A 33 15.22 -10.81 15.20
N GLY A 34 14.94 -11.69 16.17
CA GLY A 34 14.17 -11.33 17.36
C GLY A 34 12.78 -10.79 17.03
N LYS A 35 12.59 -9.48 17.25
CA LYS A 35 11.34 -8.75 17.00
C LYS A 35 11.30 -8.05 15.63
N CYS A 36 12.35 -8.17 14.82
CA CYS A 36 12.43 -7.56 13.50
C CYS A 36 12.41 -8.61 12.39
N TYR A 37 11.81 -8.27 11.26
CA TYR A 37 11.73 -9.10 10.07
C TYR A 37 12.26 -8.34 8.86
N THR A 38 13.12 -9.00 8.09
CA THR A 38 13.54 -8.51 6.77
C THR A 38 12.61 -9.11 5.72
N MET A 39 11.90 -8.26 4.99
CA MET A 39 10.96 -8.65 3.94
C MET A 39 11.47 -8.22 2.57
N GLU A 40 11.11 -9.00 1.56
CA GLU A 40 11.31 -8.69 0.14
C GLU A 40 10.16 -7.81 -0.34
N LEU A 41 10.45 -6.53 -0.58
CA LEU A 41 9.59 -5.66 -1.38
C LEU A 41 10.05 -5.68 -2.83
N THR A 42 9.21 -5.17 -3.74
CA THR A 42 9.44 -5.16 -5.19
C THR A 42 10.84 -4.65 -5.58
N ASP A 43 11.32 -3.58 -4.95
CA ASP A 43 12.58 -2.91 -5.34
C ASP A 43 13.72 -3.09 -4.33
N ARG A 44 13.41 -3.57 -3.11
CA ARG A 44 14.38 -3.60 -2.01
C ARG A 44 13.98 -4.55 -0.90
N ASN A 45 14.94 -4.82 -0.03
CA ASN A 45 14.68 -5.45 1.25
C ASN A 45 14.38 -4.36 2.29
N ALA A 46 13.33 -4.53 3.08
CA ALA A 46 13.06 -3.65 4.21
C ALA A 46 12.99 -4.43 5.52
N VAL A 47 13.28 -3.74 6.61
CA VAL A 47 13.21 -4.28 7.97
C VAL A 47 12.04 -3.62 8.69
N ALA A 48 11.18 -4.43 9.30
CA ALA A 48 10.04 -3.97 10.10
C ALA A 48 9.95 -4.71 11.44
N SER A 49 9.46 -4.02 12.49
CA SER A 49 9.10 -4.66 13.76
C SER A 49 7.87 -5.53 13.61
N VAL A 50 7.75 -6.58 14.42
CA VAL A 50 6.57 -7.42 14.54
C VAL A 50 5.27 -6.62 14.74
N ASP A 51 5.36 -5.47 15.41
CA ASP A 51 4.18 -4.62 15.72
C ASP A 51 3.60 -3.93 14.48
N CYS A 52 4.39 -3.79 13.41
CA CYS A 52 3.96 -3.17 12.16
C CYS A 52 3.58 -4.21 11.09
N LEU A 53 3.56 -5.50 11.45
CA LEU A 53 3.32 -6.60 10.52
C LEU A 53 1.98 -7.25 10.79
N GLN A 54 1.34 -7.66 9.70
CA GLN A 54 0.16 -8.51 9.74
C GLN A 54 0.46 -9.84 9.06
N PRO A 55 0.10 -11.00 9.66
CA PRO A 55 0.25 -12.28 8.98
C PRO A 55 -0.69 -12.35 7.78
N ALA A 56 -0.15 -12.79 6.65
CA ALA A 56 -0.92 -13.03 5.44
C ALA A 56 -1.25 -14.51 5.28
N PHE A 57 -2.51 -14.82 5.04
CA PHE A 57 -2.92 -16.17 4.67
C PHE A 57 -2.68 -16.39 3.17
N ILE A 58 -1.86 -17.39 2.83
CA ILE A 58 -1.58 -17.75 1.43
C ILE A 58 -2.37 -19.01 1.11
N VAL A 59 -3.34 -18.90 0.20
CA VAL A 59 -4.03 -20.07 -0.36
C VAL A 59 -3.09 -20.66 -1.40
N ASN A 60 -2.43 -21.77 -1.08
CA ASN A 60 -1.55 -22.47 -2.01
C ASN A 60 -2.40 -23.16 -3.08
N THR A 61 -2.86 -22.43 -4.10
CA THR A 61 -3.71 -23.02 -5.15
C THR A 61 -2.94 -23.87 -6.16
N THR A 62 -1.65 -23.63 -6.39
CA THR A 62 -0.77 -24.58 -7.09
C THR A 62 0.67 -24.10 -6.99
N LYS A 63 1.56 -24.98 -6.54
CA LYS A 63 3.00 -24.85 -6.78
C LYS A 63 3.19 -25.31 -8.21
N ASP A 64 3.13 -24.38 -9.16
CA ASP A 64 3.79 -24.44 -10.47
C ASP A 64 3.42 -23.18 -11.27
N THR A 65 4.44 -22.60 -11.87
CA THR A 65 4.39 -21.41 -12.71
C THR A 65 3.47 -21.58 -13.92
N ASN A 66 2.41 -20.77 -14.03
CA ASN A 66 1.96 -20.30 -15.34
C ASN A 66 1.11 -19.02 -15.25
N VAL A 67 1.45 -18.05 -16.09
CA VAL A 67 0.78 -16.77 -16.28
C VAL A 67 -0.65 -17.01 -16.80
N ILE A 68 -1.68 -16.60 -16.07
CA ILE A 68 -3.03 -16.46 -16.64
C ILE A 68 -3.51 -15.02 -16.42
N HIS A 69 -3.44 -14.26 -17.51
CA HIS A 69 -3.90 -12.88 -17.62
C HIS A 69 -5.44 -12.88 -17.68
N HIS A 70 -6.11 -12.77 -16.54
CA HIS A 70 -7.57 -12.65 -16.50
C HIS A 70 -7.97 -11.22 -16.91
N LYS A 71 -8.39 -11.01 -18.17
CA LYS A 71 -9.12 -9.79 -18.53
C LYS A 71 -10.41 -9.72 -17.71
N PRO A 72 -10.82 -8.53 -17.22
CA PRO A 72 -12.06 -8.40 -16.46
C PRO A 72 -13.27 -8.80 -17.33
N PRO A 73 -14.25 -9.54 -16.79
CA PRO A 73 -15.47 -9.84 -17.53
C PRO A 73 -16.23 -8.52 -17.79
N THR A 74 -16.45 -8.23 -19.06
CA THR A 74 -17.36 -7.17 -19.52
C THR A 74 -18.77 -7.44 -18.99
N SER A 75 -19.24 -6.63 -18.05
CA SER A 75 -20.61 -6.70 -17.53
C SER A 75 -21.58 -6.06 -18.53
N THR A 76 -22.10 -6.86 -19.45
CA THR A 76 -23.35 -6.55 -20.15
C THR A 76 -24.50 -7.15 -19.34
N GLY A 77 -25.37 -6.31 -18.78
CA GLY A 77 -26.49 -6.76 -17.97
C GLY A 77 -27.53 -5.67 -17.76
N SER A 78 -28.29 -5.42 -18.82
CA SER A 78 -29.56 -4.67 -18.80
C SER A 78 -30.57 -5.38 -17.91
N HIS A 79 -31.10 -4.67 -16.90
CA HIS A 79 -32.33 -5.07 -16.21
C HIS A 79 -33.40 -4.00 -16.39
N ARG A 80 -34.56 -4.53 -16.73
CA ARG A 80 -35.81 -3.98 -17.25
C ARG A 80 -36.55 -3.05 -16.29
#